data_AF-A0A818DIT5-F1
#
_entry.id   AF-A0A818DIT5-F1
#
_cell.length_a   1.000
_cell.length_b   1.000
_cell.length_c   1.000
_cell.angle_alpha   90.00
_cell.angle_beta   90.00
_cell.angle_gamma   90.00
#
_symmetry.space_group_name_H-M   'P 1'
#
loop_
_entity.id
_entity.type
_entity.pdbx_description
1 polymer ?
#
loop_
_entity_poly.entity_id
_entity_poly.type
_entity_poly.pdbx_seq_one_letter_code
_entity_poly.pdbx_strand_id
1 'polypeptide(L)'
;MPSAKILNNHQYVYRDIWKLKGFGDKPKTLGQFIAINSGQFIDPSTWEDEIVPYGNCSIIITSSVVVTISKAFIGLNMRKCDIYGTLLLDSSSYSSVTFGYRSNVIVHASGFLQDHTSGNVINCAEGALLTIYLMGSFAGKDTVVNSISTAQTTANQTRSVKLSSDFNDPFTCGILSGGSIEKYDKVTYIVSQSGDFIDDLTCLGNVAPTTAICELVGGCGMSISAGFILSTVDLNSELNMNFNDISIAVGAVLQLGAPDSNNIFKFKFQILINSHGTLSDIADGTGGISICL
;
A
#
# COMPACT_ATOMS: atom_id res chain seq x y z
N MET A 1 -11.07 0.32 -56.04
CA MET A 1 -10.98 1.47 -55.12
C MET A 1 -12.35 1.63 -54.49
N PRO A 2 -12.48 1.40 -53.17
CA PRO A 2 -12.25 2.48 -52.20
C PRO A 2 -11.52 2.09 -50.89
N SER A 3 -10.88 3.13 -50.34
CA SER A 3 -10.38 3.45 -48.98
C SER A 3 -10.13 2.37 -47.92
N ALA A 4 -8.87 2.30 -47.49
CA ALA A 4 -8.44 1.75 -46.20
C ALA A 4 -8.91 2.65 -45.04
N LYS A 5 -9.48 2.04 -44.00
CA LYS A 5 -9.56 2.62 -42.64
C LYS A 5 -8.42 2.06 -41.82
N ILE A 6 -7.53 2.94 -41.37
CA ILE A 6 -6.47 2.66 -40.40
C ILE A 6 -7.15 2.53 -39.03
N LEU A 7 -6.96 1.40 -38.35
CA LEU A 7 -7.30 1.19 -36.95
C LEU A 7 -6.01 0.90 -36.18
N ASN A 8 -5.62 1.83 -35.31
CA ASN A 8 -4.50 1.72 -34.39
C ASN A 8 -4.77 0.58 -33.39
N ASN A 9 -4.05 -0.53 -33.54
CA ASN A 9 -4.08 -1.66 -32.60
C ASN A 9 -2.99 -1.48 -31.52
N HIS A 10 -3.37 -0.87 -30.39
CA HIS A 10 -2.68 -1.06 -29.11
C HIS A 10 -3.68 -1.51 -28.04
N GLN A 11 -4.27 -2.68 -28.26
CA GLN A 11 -4.86 -3.51 -27.20
C GLN A 11 -4.38 -4.94 -27.46
N TYR A 12 -3.26 -5.32 -26.87
CA TYR A 12 -2.90 -6.73 -26.80
C TYR A 12 -3.88 -7.41 -25.85
N VAL A 13 -4.83 -8.11 -26.45
CA VAL A 13 -5.79 -9.00 -25.80
C VAL A 13 -5.02 -10.15 -25.15
N TYR A 14 -4.65 -10.00 -23.88
CA TYR A 14 -4.07 -11.07 -23.05
C TYR A 14 -5.09 -12.14 -22.60
N ARG A 15 -6.29 -12.18 -23.21
CA ARG A 15 -7.36 -13.11 -22.81
C ARG A 15 -7.23 -14.52 -23.39
N ASP A 16 -6.45 -14.75 -24.44
CA ASP A 16 -6.51 -16.01 -25.19
C ASP A 16 -5.27 -16.92 -25.13
N ILE A 17 -4.23 -16.56 -24.38
CA ILE A 17 -3.03 -17.42 -24.26
C ILE A 17 -3.30 -18.68 -23.40
N TRP A 18 -4.33 -18.63 -22.53
CA TRP A 18 -4.65 -19.72 -21.61
C TRP A 18 -5.28 -20.96 -22.28
N LYS A 19 -5.92 -20.83 -23.44
CA LYS A 19 -6.53 -21.98 -24.12
C LYS A 19 -5.54 -22.81 -24.96
N LEU A 20 -4.33 -22.30 -25.20
CA LEU A 20 -3.40 -22.91 -26.15
C LEU A 20 -2.32 -23.79 -25.51
N LYS A 21 -2.24 -23.89 -24.17
CA LYS A 21 -1.16 -24.65 -23.50
C LYS A 21 -1.58 -25.71 -22.48
N GLY A 22 -2.86 -26.10 -22.42
CA GLY A 22 -3.25 -27.32 -21.68
C GLY A 22 -2.89 -27.37 -20.19
N PHE A 23 -2.68 -26.21 -19.54
CA PHE A 23 -2.55 -26.17 -18.09
C PHE A 23 -3.92 -26.38 -17.46
N GLY A 24 -3.99 -27.35 -16.56
CA GLY A 24 -5.20 -27.86 -15.92
C GLY A 24 -5.97 -26.85 -15.08
N ASP A 25 -6.98 -27.36 -14.39
CA ASP A 25 -8.01 -26.60 -13.68
C ASP A 25 -7.52 -25.41 -12.86
N LYS A 26 -8.37 -24.37 -12.80
CA LYS A 26 -8.17 -23.14 -12.03
C LYS A 26 -7.51 -23.44 -10.67
N PRO A 27 -6.39 -22.79 -10.30
CA PRO A 27 -5.83 -22.96 -8.98
C PRO A 27 -6.87 -22.59 -7.91
N LYS A 28 -7.02 -23.50 -6.95
CA LYS A 28 -7.77 -23.29 -5.71
C LYS A 28 -7.04 -22.21 -4.91
N THR A 29 -7.82 -21.24 -4.40
CA THR A 29 -7.44 -19.97 -3.74
C THR A 29 -7.01 -18.84 -4.67
N LEU A 30 -7.46 -17.62 -4.36
CA LEU A 30 -7.21 -16.41 -5.14
C LEU A 30 -5.71 -16.07 -5.18
N GLY A 31 -5.03 -16.49 -6.25
CA GLY A 31 -3.83 -15.84 -6.81
C GLY A 31 -2.70 -15.47 -5.85
N GLN A 32 -2.37 -16.31 -4.85
CA GLN A 32 -1.14 -16.14 -4.08
C GLN A 32 0.03 -16.81 -4.81
N PHE A 33 1.19 -16.14 -4.87
CA PHE A 33 2.41 -16.65 -5.48
C PHE A 33 3.56 -16.51 -4.50
N ILE A 34 4.30 -17.60 -4.30
CA ILE A 34 5.42 -17.65 -3.36
C ILE A 34 6.70 -17.84 -4.15
N ALA A 35 7.64 -16.90 -4.02
CA ALA A 35 8.96 -17.03 -4.59
C ALA A 35 9.85 -17.82 -3.62
N ILE A 36 10.28 -19.00 -4.04
CA ILE A 36 11.11 -19.93 -3.24
C ILE A 36 12.54 -20.07 -3.78
N ASN A 37 12.79 -19.59 -5.00
CA ASN A 37 14.11 -19.57 -5.63
C ASN A 37 14.47 -18.15 -6.04
N SER A 38 15.73 -17.77 -5.88
CA SER A 38 16.22 -16.49 -6.40
C SER A 38 16.23 -16.49 -7.92
N GLY A 39 15.77 -15.41 -8.55
CA GLY A 39 15.70 -15.33 -10.00
C GLY A 39 14.90 -14.14 -10.52
N GLN A 40 14.61 -14.17 -11.82
CA GLN A 40 13.84 -13.13 -12.48
C GLN A 40 12.35 -13.29 -12.16
N PHE A 41 11.66 -12.19 -11.89
CA PHE A 41 10.22 -12.18 -11.60
C PHE A 41 9.39 -12.92 -12.65
N ILE A 42 9.80 -12.84 -13.92
CA ILE A 42 9.11 -13.43 -15.07
C ILE A 42 9.49 -14.89 -15.34
N ASP A 43 10.42 -15.45 -14.57
CA ASP A 43 10.87 -16.83 -14.72
C ASP A 43 9.98 -17.74 -13.87
N PRO A 44 9.29 -18.72 -14.47
CA PRO A 44 8.56 -19.77 -13.75
C PRO A 44 9.36 -20.36 -12.58
N SER A 45 10.64 -20.65 -12.77
CA SER A 45 11.46 -21.36 -11.78
C SER A 45 11.70 -20.59 -10.47
N THR A 46 11.43 -19.27 -10.45
CA THR A 46 11.44 -18.44 -9.24
C THR A 46 10.30 -18.80 -8.27
N TRP A 47 9.20 -19.34 -8.78
CA TRP A 47 7.93 -19.51 -8.06
C TRP A 47 7.66 -20.99 -7.71
N GLU A 48 7.05 -21.23 -6.55
CA GLU A 48 6.82 -22.58 -5.99
C GLU A 48 6.12 -23.55 -6.94
N ASP A 49 5.11 -23.07 -7.68
CA ASP A 49 4.34 -23.88 -8.63
C ASP A 49 4.85 -23.80 -10.08
N GLU A 50 6.00 -23.17 -10.31
CA GLU A 50 6.48 -22.83 -11.65
C GLU A 50 5.48 -21.96 -12.44
N ILE A 51 4.73 -21.10 -11.74
CA ILE A 51 3.75 -20.19 -12.33
C ILE A 51 4.10 -18.75 -11.95
N VAL A 52 4.36 -17.94 -12.98
CA VAL A 52 4.62 -16.51 -12.84
C VAL A 52 3.35 -15.79 -12.37
N PRO A 53 3.44 -14.83 -11.42
CA PRO A 53 2.31 -14.06 -10.94
C PRO A 53 1.52 -13.37 -12.06
N TYR A 54 0.19 -13.39 -11.94
CA TYR A 54 -0.70 -12.79 -12.93
C TYR A 54 -1.97 -12.19 -12.30
N GLY A 55 -2.56 -11.22 -13.00
CA GLY A 55 -3.86 -10.65 -12.65
C GLY A 55 -3.88 -9.94 -11.29
N ASN A 56 -4.96 -10.19 -10.53
CA ASN A 56 -5.07 -9.75 -9.14
C ASN A 56 -4.45 -10.82 -8.26
N CYS A 57 -3.36 -10.48 -7.57
CA CYS A 57 -2.56 -11.46 -6.85
C CYS A 57 -2.01 -10.95 -5.52
N SER A 58 -1.59 -11.90 -4.70
CA SER A 58 -0.72 -11.67 -3.55
C SER A 58 0.63 -12.34 -3.81
N ILE A 59 1.71 -11.69 -3.41
CA ILE A 59 3.08 -12.17 -3.62
C ILE A 59 3.76 -12.30 -2.28
N ILE A 60 4.51 -13.37 -2.09
CA ILE A 60 5.39 -13.56 -0.93
C ILE A 60 6.79 -13.85 -1.47
N ILE A 61 7.77 -13.04 -1.09
CA ILE A 61 9.19 -13.32 -1.32
C ILE A 61 9.76 -13.84 -0.01
N THR A 62 10.09 -15.14 0.04
CA THR A 62 10.55 -15.76 1.28
C THR A 62 11.94 -15.26 1.68
N SER A 63 12.30 -15.45 2.95
CA SER A 63 13.63 -15.10 3.44
C SER A 63 14.73 -15.71 2.58
N SER A 64 15.84 -14.98 2.42
CA SER A 64 17.00 -15.35 1.61
C SER A 64 16.76 -15.51 0.09
N VAL A 65 15.53 -15.32 -0.40
CA VAL A 65 15.23 -15.30 -1.84
C VAL A 65 15.37 -13.88 -2.39
N VAL A 66 16.01 -13.75 -3.56
CA VAL A 66 16.12 -12.49 -4.30
C VAL A 66 15.30 -12.59 -5.58
N VAL A 67 14.22 -11.82 -5.66
CA VAL A 67 13.44 -11.68 -6.90
C VAL A 67 13.84 -10.40 -7.61
N THR A 68 14.27 -10.52 -8.85
CA THR A 68 14.70 -9.39 -9.67
C THR A 68 13.64 -9.00 -10.68
N ILE A 69 13.28 -7.72 -10.70
CA ILE A 69 12.46 -7.10 -11.74
C ILE A 69 13.38 -6.30 -12.67
N SER A 70 13.62 -6.84 -13.87
CA SER A 70 14.40 -6.16 -14.91
C SER A 70 13.56 -5.53 -16.03
N LYS A 71 12.23 -5.49 -15.87
CA LYS A 71 11.32 -4.84 -16.81
C LYS A 71 10.96 -3.43 -16.34
N ALA A 72 10.81 -2.51 -17.30
CA ALA A 72 10.35 -1.15 -17.03
C ALA A 72 8.90 -1.06 -16.52
N PHE A 73 8.08 -2.09 -16.76
CA PHE A 73 6.65 -2.06 -16.45
C PHE A 73 6.16 -3.40 -15.88
N ILE A 74 5.44 -3.31 -14.77
CA ILE A 74 4.75 -4.40 -14.09
C ILE A 74 3.25 -4.12 -14.10
N GLY A 75 2.55 -4.89 -14.93
CA GLY A 75 1.11 -4.78 -15.14
C GLY A 75 0.29 -5.71 -14.23
N LEU A 76 0.62 -5.75 -12.94
CA LEU A 76 -0.08 -6.60 -11.96
C LEU A 76 -0.76 -5.75 -10.90
N ASN A 77 -1.97 -6.15 -10.51
CA ASN A 77 -2.62 -5.61 -9.33
C ASN A 77 -2.22 -6.47 -8.13
N MET A 78 -1.16 -6.04 -7.44
CA MET A 78 -0.63 -6.72 -6.26
C MET A 78 -1.39 -6.22 -5.04
N ARG A 79 -2.40 -6.97 -4.63
CA ARG A 79 -3.16 -6.64 -3.41
C ARG A 79 -2.26 -6.61 -2.18
N LYS A 80 -1.24 -7.46 -2.18
CA LYS A 80 -0.22 -7.52 -1.15
C LYS A 80 1.05 -8.16 -1.72
N CYS A 81 2.21 -7.56 -1.49
CA CYS A 81 3.52 -8.09 -1.82
C CYS A 81 4.36 -8.07 -0.54
N ASP A 82 4.40 -9.20 0.16
CA ASP A 82 5.13 -9.39 1.40
C ASP A 82 6.58 -9.80 1.09
N ILE A 83 7.54 -8.97 1.50
CA ILE A 83 8.96 -9.17 1.22
C ILE A 83 9.68 -9.52 2.52
N TYR A 84 9.98 -10.81 2.70
CA TYR A 84 10.87 -11.33 3.76
C TYR A 84 12.30 -11.57 3.26
N GLY A 85 12.48 -11.73 1.95
CA GLY A 85 13.76 -11.76 1.26
C GLY A 85 14.09 -10.41 0.64
N THR A 86 14.44 -10.40 -0.65
CA THR A 86 14.79 -9.18 -1.40
C THR A 86 13.94 -9.04 -2.66
N LEU A 87 13.33 -7.87 -2.84
CA LEU A 87 12.85 -7.43 -4.14
C LEU A 87 13.86 -6.44 -4.73
N LEU A 88 14.49 -6.82 -5.84
CA LEU A 88 15.46 -6.00 -6.55
C LEU A 88 14.85 -5.41 -7.82
N LEU A 89 14.73 -4.09 -7.88
CA LEU A 89 14.37 -3.34 -9.07
C LEU A 89 15.63 -3.05 -9.88
N ASP A 90 16.13 -4.06 -10.59
CA ASP A 90 17.31 -3.94 -11.46
C ASP A 90 16.89 -3.70 -12.90
N SER A 91 16.54 -2.46 -13.18
CA SER A 91 16.31 -1.98 -14.53
C SER A 91 17.54 -1.24 -15.06
N SER A 92 18.74 -1.80 -14.96
CA SER A 92 19.95 -1.17 -15.53
C SER A 92 19.81 -0.68 -16.99
N SER A 93 18.86 -1.25 -17.76
CA SER A 93 18.49 -0.81 -19.12
C SER A 93 17.39 0.26 -19.21
N TYR A 94 16.77 0.65 -18.10
CA TYR A 94 15.66 1.61 -18.02
C TYR A 94 15.88 2.63 -16.90
N SER A 95 15.38 3.84 -17.09
CA SER A 95 15.49 4.89 -16.07
C SER A 95 14.58 4.68 -14.87
N SER A 96 13.57 3.81 -15.00
CA SER A 96 12.57 3.56 -13.96
C SER A 96 11.93 2.19 -14.08
N VAL A 97 11.39 1.70 -12.97
CA VAL A 97 10.39 0.62 -12.93
C VAL A 97 9.01 1.23 -12.63
N THR A 98 7.99 0.76 -13.35
CA THR A 98 6.61 1.23 -13.21
C THR A 98 5.67 0.12 -12.72
N PHE A 99 5.06 0.34 -11.57
CA PHE A 99 3.91 -0.42 -11.10
C PHE A 99 2.63 0.21 -11.67
N GLY A 100 2.12 -0.41 -12.75
CA GLY A 100 1.04 0.17 -13.57
C GLY A 100 -0.37 0.05 -12.99
N TYR A 101 -0.54 -0.73 -11.93
CA TYR A 101 -1.79 -0.90 -11.20
C TYR A 101 -1.54 -0.76 -9.69
N ARG A 102 -2.62 -0.85 -8.89
CA ARG A 102 -2.52 -0.84 -7.44
C ARG A 102 -1.56 -1.92 -6.96
N SER A 103 -0.62 -1.52 -6.12
CA SER A 103 0.43 -2.37 -5.58
C SER A 103 0.67 -2.01 -4.13
N ASN A 104 0.41 -2.94 -3.22
CA ASN A 104 0.75 -2.80 -1.80
C ASN A 104 2.00 -3.61 -1.49
N VAL A 105 3.14 -2.93 -1.38
CA VAL A 105 4.45 -3.53 -1.12
C VAL A 105 4.80 -3.34 0.34
N ILE A 106 5.04 -4.45 1.05
CA ILE A 106 5.35 -4.47 2.47
C ILE A 106 6.69 -5.17 2.67
N VAL A 107 7.69 -4.42 3.11
CA VAL A 107 9.01 -4.95 3.48
C VAL A 107 8.98 -5.31 4.96
N HIS A 108 9.05 -6.61 5.25
CA HIS A 108 9.05 -7.14 6.62
C HIS A 108 10.44 -7.02 7.26
N ALA A 109 10.53 -7.33 8.55
CA ALA A 109 11.80 -7.40 9.26
C ALA A 109 12.80 -8.29 8.52
N SER A 110 14.04 -7.82 8.37
CA SER A 110 15.13 -8.45 7.57
C SER A 110 14.87 -8.55 6.07
N GLY A 111 13.75 -8.06 5.56
CA GLY A 111 13.47 -7.94 4.14
C GLY A 111 14.12 -6.70 3.53
N PHE A 112 14.32 -6.72 2.22
CA PHE A 112 14.97 -5.64 1.47
C PHE A 112 14.18 -5.28 0.21
N LEU A 113 13.92 -3.98 0.02
CA LEU A 113 13.57 -3.41 -1.28
C LEU A 113 14.79 -2.65 -1.81
N GLN A 114 15.25 -3.00 -3.01
CA GLN A 114 16.43 -2.38 -3.62
C GLN A 114 16.05 -1.71 -4.93
N ASP A 115 16.37 -0.42 -5.09
CA ASP A 115 16.25 0.31 -6.34
C ASP A 115 17.61 0.49 -7.01
N HIS A 116 17.85 -0.26 -8.08
CA HIS A 116 19.01 -0.14 -8.95
C HIS A 116 18.62 0.34 -10.36
N THR A 117 17.49 1.03 -10.50
CA THR A 117 17.11 1.67 -11.77
C THR A 117 18.14 2.74 -12.15
N SER A 118 18.42 2.92 -13.45
CA SER A 118 19.47 3.85 -13.86
C SER A 118 19.14 5.32 -13.60
N GLY A 119 17.85 5.65 -13.41
CA GLY A 119 17.39 6.99 -13.04
C GLY A 119 17.08 7.16 -11.54
N ASN A 120 17.15 6.08 -10.74
CA ASN A 120 16.67 6.03 -9.36
C ASN A 120 15.19 6.46 -9.26
N VAL A 121 14.32 5.87 -10.07
CA VAL A 121 12.90 6.25 -10.15
C VAL A 121 12.00 5.02 -10.06
N ILE A 122 11.02 5.11 -9.16
CA ILE A 122 9.91 4.17 -9.06
C ILE A 122 8.63 4.90 -9.39
N ASN A 123 7.92 4.45 -10.42
CA ASN A 123 6.63 5.00 -10.83
C ASN A 123 5.50 4.12 -10.30
N CYS A 124 4.51 4.72 -9.67
CA CYS A 124 3.42 4.00 -9.02
C CYS A 124 2.06 4.56 -9.43
N ALA A 125 1.12 3.68 -9.71
CA ALA A 125 -0.27 4.03 -9.97
C ALA A 125 -0.97 4.56 -8.70
N GLU A 126 -2.11 5.23 -8.91
CA GLU A 126 -3.04 5.56 -7.84
C GLU A 126 -3.45 4.30 -7.06
N GLY A 127 -3.47 4.40 -5.73
CA GLY A 127 -3.77 3.29 -4.84
C GLY A 127 -2.56 2.42 -4.47
N ALA A 128 -1.37 2.75 -4.95
CA ALA A 128 -0.14 2.07 -4.54
C ALA A 128 0.27 2.49 -3.11
N LEU A 129 0.84 1.54 -2.39
CA LEU A 129 1.36 1.70 -1.04
C LEU A 129 2.73 1.02 -0.96
N LEU A 130 3.71 1.72 -0.41
CA LEU A 130 5.01 1.17 -0.03
C LEU A 130 5.16 1.34 1.47
N THR A 131 5.32 0.24 2.19
CA THR A 131 5.52 0.22 3.64
C THR A 131 6.75 -0.58 3.98
N ILE A 132 7.60 -0.02 4.84
CA ILE A 132 8.75 -0.71 5.44
C ILE A 132 8.48 -0.82 6.92
N TYR A 133 8.44 -2.05 7.41
CA TYR A 133 8.27 -2.34 8.83
C TYR A 133 9.58 -2.14 9.57
N LEU A 134 9.50 -2.13 10.90
CA LEU A 134 10.66 -2.10 11.77
C LEU A 134 11.63 -3.22 11.38
N MET A 135 12.91 -2.88 11.22
CA MET A 135 14.00 -3.77 10.75
C MET A 135 13.88 -4.25 9.29
N GLY A 136 12.88 -3.81 8.53
CA GLY A 136 12.92 -3.88 7.07
C GLY A 136 13.88 -2.83 6.52
N SER A 137 14.33 -2.97 5.27
CA SER A 137 15.29 -2.04 4.69
C SER A 137 14.95 -1.64 3.25
N PHE A 138 15.20 -0.39 2.95
CA PHE A 138 15.30 0.13 1.60
C PHE A 138 16.76 0.40 1.26
N ALA A 139 17.21 0.01 0.07
CA ALA A 139 18.48 0.45 -0.48
C ALA A 139 18.26 1.12 -1.84
N GLY A 140 18.89 2.25 -2.06
CA GLY A 140 18.70 3.03 -3.27
C GLY A 140 19.46 4.35 -3.21
N LYS A 141 19.71 4.93 -4.38
CA LYS A 141 20.45 6.19 -4.49
C LYS A 141 19.50 7.33 -4.77
N ASP A 142 19.04 8.00 -3.71
CA ASP A 142 18.20 9.20 -3.86
C ASP A 142 16.91 8.93 -4.65
N THR A 143 16.36 7.72 -4.48
CA THR A 143 15.22 7.22 -5.26
C THR A 143 14.02 8.15 -5.18
N VAL A 144 13.45 8.46 -6.34
CA VAL A 144 12.23 9.26 -6.45
C VAL A 144 11.04 8.34 -6.72
N VAL A 145 10.06 8.39 -5.83
CA VAL A 145 8.75 7.75 -6.05
C VAL A 145 7.83 8.77 -6.71
N ASN A 146 7.29 8.42 -7.87
CA ASN A 146 6.40 9.27 -8.67
C ASN A 146 5.00 8.66 -8.80
N SER A 147 3.99 9.53 -8.83
CA SER A 147 2.63 9.17 -9.23
C SER A 147 2.47 9.25 -10.75
N ILE A 148 1.92 8.21 -11.37
CA ILE A 148 1.58 8.20 -12.83
C ILE A 148 0.14 8.59 -13.13
N SER A 149 -0.52 9.36 -12.26
CA SER A 149 -1.91 9.76 -12.44
C SER A 149 -2.08 10.75 -13.61
N THR A 150 -3.20 10.63 -14.33
CA THR A 150 -3.62 11.55 -15.39
C THR A 150 -4.54 12.67 -14.87
N ALA A 151 -4.83 12.70 -13.57
CA ALA A 151 -5.67 13.75 -12.99
C ALA A 151 -4.98 15.12 -13.12
N GLN A 152 -5.76 16.18 -13.32
CA GLN A 152 -5.21 17.53 -13.37
C GLN A 152 -4.50 17.86 -12.05
N THR A 153 -3.25 18.30 -12.14
CA THR A 153 -2.47 18.72 -10.99
C THR A 153 -3.00 20.04 -10.47
N THR A 154 -3.41 20.10 -9.20
CA THR A 154 -3.60 21.37 -8.50
C THR A 154 -2.29 21.79 -7.85
N ALA A 155 -2.09 23.10 -7.62
CA ALA A 155 -0.81 23.66 -7.18
C ALA A 155 -0.29 23.08 -5.84
N ASN A 156 -1.14 22.45 -5.04
CA ASN A 156 -0.82 21.93 -3.71
C ASN A 156 -0.63 20.40 -3.67
N GLN A 157 -0.61 19.71 -4.81
CA GLN A 157 -0.45 18.25 -4.85
C GLN A 157 1.01 17.85 -5.03
N THR A 158 1.54 17.13 -4.04
CA THR A 158 2.83 16.46 -4.15
C THR A 158 2.70 15.23 -5.05
N ARG A 159 3.39 15.22 -6.20
CA ARG A 159 3.35 14.10 -7.18
C ARG A 159 4.61 13.25 -7.21
N SER A 160 5.63 13.70 -6.50
CA SER A 160 6.93 13.05 -6.42
C SER A 160 7.48 13.23 -5.01
N VAL A 161 8.01 12.17 -4.43
CA VAL A 161 8.73 12.24 -3.16
C VAL A 161 10.10 11.60 -3.34
N LYS A 162 11.12 12.28 -2.81
CA LYS A 162 12.47 11.73 -2.75
C LYS A 162 12.61 10.92 -1.45
N LEU A 163 13.06 9.69 -1.58
CA LEU A 163 13.44 8.84 -0.47
C LEU A 163 14.86 9.16 -0.03
N SER A 164 15.15 8.98 1.26
CA SER A 164 16.52 8.99 1.75
C SER A 164 17.30 7.86 1.09
N SER A 165 18.58 8.07 0.81
CA SER A 165 19.48 6.97 0.46
C SER A 165 19.57 6.00 1.63
N ASP A 166 19.41 4.72 1.36
CA ASP A 166 19.56 3.58 2.28
C ASP A 166 19.01 3.82 3.71
N PHE A 167 17.86 3.23 4.03
CA PHE A 167 17.27 3.36 5.35
C PHE A 167 16.68 2.03 5.84
N ASN A 168 16.64 1.86 7.16
CA ASN A 168 16.12 0.68 7.85
C ASN A 168 15.09 1.02 8.94
N ASP A 169 14.59 2.24 8.91
CA ASP A 169 13.55 2.73 9.82
C ASP A 169 12.14 2.50 9.22
N PRO A 170 11.12 2.35 10.08
CA PRO A 170 9.73 2.31 9.66
C PRO A 170 9.35 3.46 8.73
N PHE A 171 8.62 3.14 7.67
CA PHE A 171 8.29 4.11 6.62
C PHE A 171 6.99 3.73 5.92
N THR A 172 6.21 4.74 5.52
CA THR A 172 5.06 4.55 4.63
C THR A 172 5.01 5.63 3.57
N CYS A 173 4.73 5.24 2.34
CA CYS A 173 4.43 6.13 1.23
C CYS A 173 3.20 5.61 0.48
N GLY A 174 2.18 6.44 0.34
CA GLY A 174 0.93 6.10 -0.33
C GLY A 174 0.59 7.06 -1.45
N ILE A 175 0.04 6.53 -2.54
CA ILE A 175 -0.49 7.34 -3.65
C ILE A 175 -2.01 7.37 -3.56
N LEU A 176 -2.55 8.52 -3.15
CA LEU A 176 -3.98 8.74 -2.93
C LEU A 176 -4.76 8.80 -4.24
N SER A 177 -6.09 8.79 -4.11
CA SER A 177 -7.01 9.14 -5.19
C SER A 177 -6.64 10.49 -5.82
N GLY A 178 -6.64 10.54 -7.15
CA GLY A 178 -6.18 11.71 -7.89
C GLY A 178 -4.66 11.83 -7.93
N GLY A 179 -3.90 10.98 -7.22
CA GLY A 179 -2.46 10.74 -7.33
C GLY A 179 -1.53 11.67 -6.52
N SER A 180 -2.06 12.33 -5.49
CA SER A 180 -1.20 12.96 -4.46
C SER A 180 -0.43 11.90 -3.70
N ILE A 181 0.80 12.21 -3.27
CA ILE A 181 1.64 11.34 -2.46
C ILE A 181 1.66 11.82 -1.01
N GLU A 182 1.40 10.92 -0.07
CA GLU A 182 1.64 11.10 1.35
C GLU A 182 2.81 10.22 1.80
N LYS A 183 3.66 10.76 2.69
CA LYS A 183 4.84 10.07 3.25
C LYS A 183 4.85 10.22 4.77
N TYR A 184 5.22 9.16 5.46
CA TYR A 184 5.40 9.10 6.91
C TYR A 184 6.68 8.35 7.26
N ASP A 185 7.42 8.85 8.26
CA ASP A 185 8.59 8.18 8.84
C ASP A 185 8.16 7.19 9.94
N LYS A 186 7.07 6.44 9.67
CA LYS A 186 6.54 5.33 10.46
C LYS A 186 5.58 4.46 9.62
N VAL A 187 5.13 3.34 10.19
CA VAL A 187 4.02 2.56 9.61
C VAL A 187 2.71 3.31 9.87
N THR A 188 2.11 3.83 8.82
CA THR A 188 0.89 4.65 8.88
C THR A 188 -0.21 4.06 8.01
N TYR A 189 -1.39 3.88 8.57
CA TYR A 189 -2.59 3.55 7.80
C TYR A 189 -3.16 4.83 7.21
N ILE A 190 -3.48 4.83 5.92
CA ILE A 190 -3.99 6.00 5.21
C ILE A 190 -5.43 5.73 4.82
N VAL A 191 -6.39 6.45 5.39
CA VAL A 191 -7.81 6.33 5.07
C VAL A 191 -8.06 6.91 3.68
N SER A 192 -8.49 6.05 2.76
CA SER A 192 -8.75 6.42 1.36
C SER A 192 -10.22 6.30 0.95
N GLN A 193 -11.07 5.91 1.90
CA GLN A 193 -12.52 5.82 1.76
C GLN A 193 -13.15 5.99 3.14
N SER A 194 -14.35 6.55 3.22
CA SER A 194 -15.11 6.56 4.48
C SER A 194 -15.53 5.15 4.88
N GLY A 195 -15.40 4.82 6.16
CA GLY A 195 -15.71 3.51 6.69
C GLY A 195 -15.29 3.34 8.14
N ASP A 196 -15.34 2.11 8.62
CA ASP A 196 -15.01 1.77 9.99
C ASP A 196 -13.50 1.53 10.17
N PHE A 197 -13.03 1.61 11.42
CA PHE A 197 -11.61 1.71 11.78
C PHE A 197 -10.82 0.45 11.43
N ILE A 198 -11.43 -0.73 11.58
CA ILE A 198 -10.83 -2.04 11.30
C ILE A 198 -11.39 -2.70 10.04
N ASP A 199 -12.12 -1.96 9.20
CA ASP A 199 -12.47 -2.39 7.85
C ASP A 199 -11.25 -2.21 6.92
N ASP A 200 -10.90 -3.27 6.19
CA ASP A 200 -9.73 -3.25 5.30
C ASP A 200 -9.95 -2.31 4.11
N LEU A 201 -11.18 -2.16 3.63
CA LEU A 201 -11.53 -1.28 2.50
C LEU A 201 -11.40 0.20 2.84
N THR A 202 -11.44 0.57 4.11
CA THR A 202 -11.27 1.95 4.59
C THR A 202 -9.86 2.46 4.29
N CYS A 203 -8.86 1.59 4.42
CA CYS A 203 -7.45 1.95 4.31
C CYS A 203 -6.87 1.68 2.91
N LEU A 204 -6.00 2.58 2.46
CA LEU A 204 -5.20 2.42 1.26
C LEU A 204 -4.42 1.10 1.30
N GLY A 205 -4.41 0.38 0.18
CA GLY A 205 -3.76 -0.93 0.11
C GLY A 205 -4.59 -2.09 0.67
N ASN A 206 -5.82 -1.82 1.13
CA ASN A 206 -6.77 -2.80 1.65
C ASN A 206 -6.21 -3.61 2.83
N VAL A 207 -5.61 -2.92 3.80
CA VAL A 207 -5.07 -3.53 5.02
C VAL A 207 -5.60 -2.76 6.21
N ALA A 208 -6.40 -3.43 7.03
CA ALA A 208 -6.87 -2.90 8.29
C ALA A 208 -5.76 -2.90 9.35
N PRO A 209 -5.76 -1.94 10.29
CA PRO A 209 -4.90 -2.00 11.44
C PRO A 209 -5.24 -3.16 12.37
N THR A 210 -4.21 -3.72 13.00
CA THR A 210 -4.37 -4.75 14.03
C THR A 210 -3.44 -4.46 15.20
N THR A 211 -3.82 -4.90 16.40
CA THR A 211 -2.97 -4.80 17.60
C THR A 211 -1.60 -5.43 17.36
N ALA A 212 -1.56 -6.61 16.72
CA ALA A 212 -0.32 -7.33 16.44
C ALA A 212 0.63 -6.54 15.53
N ILE A 213 0.13 -5.92 14.46
CA ILE A 213 0.98 -5.10 13.58
C ILE A 213 1.47 -3.86 14.30
N CYS A 214 0.60 -3.17 15.05
CA CYS A 214 1.01 -1.96 15.76
C CYS A 214 2.00 -2.22 16.89
N GLU A 215 1.93 -3.38 17.55
CA GLU A 215 2.97 -3.82 18.47
C GLU A 215 4.27 -4.17 17.74
N LEU A 216 4.19 -4.93 16.64
CA LEU A 216 5.34 -5.35 15.84
C LEU A 216 6.20 -4.19 15.36
N VAL A 217 5.56 -3.09 14.94
CA VAL A 217 6.25 -1.94 14.31
C VAL A 217 6.60 -0.83 15.31
N GLY A 218 6.40 -1.05 16.60
CA GLY A 218 6.69 -0.07 17.67
C GLY A 218 5.63 1.02 17.85
N GLY A 219 4.52 0.92 17.11
CA GLY A 219 3.39 1.84 17.13
C GLY A 219 3.00 2.31 15.73
N CYS A 220 1.70 2.46 15.51
CA CYS A 220 1.14 2.87 14.23
C CYS A 220 0.83 4.37 14.18
N GLY A 221 0.85 4.93 12.97
CA GLY A 221 0.16 6.17 12.64
C GLY A 221 -1.17 5.90 11.93
N MET A 222 -2.07 6.89 11.96
CA MET A 222 -3.27 6.94 11.11
C MET A 222 -3.34 8.30 10.44
N SER A 223 -3.56 8.34 9.12
CA SER A 223 -3.82 9.56 8.36
C SER A 223 -5.22 9.47 7.77
N ILE A 224 -6.10 10.41 8.14
CA ILE A 224 -7.43 10.51 7.55
C ILE A 224 -7.39 11.56 6.45
N SER A 225 -7.37 11.11 5.19
CA SER A 225 -7.28 12.01 4.04
C SER A 225 -8.57 12.83 3.87
N ALA A 226 -8.43 14.02 3.27
CA ALA A 226 -9.51 14.97 3.10
C ALA A 226 -10.72 14.37 2.36
N GLY A 227 -11.92 14.63 2.86
CA GLY A 227 -13.18 14.15 2.28
C GLY A 227 -13.63 12.77 2.79
N PHE A 228 -12.88 12.14 3.69
CA PHE A 228 -13.25 10.85 4.29
C PHE A 228 -13.61 10.95 5.76
N ILE A 229 -14.42 9.99 6.20
CA ILE A 229 -14.90 9.84 7.57
C ILE A 229 -14.42 8.48 8.08
N LEU A 230 -13.66 8.47 9.17
CA LEU A 230 -13.26 7.26 9.87
C LEU A 230 -14.14 7.08 11.11
N SER A 231 -14.91 6.00 11.14
CA SER A 231 -15.77 5.61 12.26
C SER A 231 -15.06 4.63 13.19
N THR A 232 -15.30 4.71 14.48
CA THR A 232 -14.78 3.78 15.50
C THR A 232 -15.85 2.86 16.09
N VAL A 233 -17.02 2.77 15.44
CA VAL A 233 -18.16 1.97 15.91
C VAL A 233 -17.81 0.50 16.11
N ASP A 234 -16.89 -0.02 15.30
CA ASP A 234 -16.37 -1.37 15.31
C ASP A 234 -15.34 -1.64 16.43
N LEU A 235 -14.89 -0.60 17.13
CA LEU A 235 -13.93 -0.69 18.24
C LEU A 235 -14.60 -0.91 19.61
N ASN A 236 -15.93 -1.01 19.68
CA ASN A 236 -16.68 -1.24 20.93
C ASN A 236 -16.29 -0.28 22.06
N SER A 237 -16.20 1.02 21.76
CA SER A 237 -15.86 2.10 22.69
C SER A 237 -14.41 2.11 23.23
N GLU A 238 -13.47 1.37 22.65
CA GLU A 238 -12.06 1.43 23.05
C GLU A 238 -11.08 1.23 21.88
N LEU A 239 -10.17 2.19 21.67
CA LEU A 239 -9.01 1.96 20.82
C LEU A 239 -7.91 1.21 21.61
N ASN A 240 -7.93 -0.12 21.47
CA ASN A 240 -6.95 -1.05 22.04
C ASN A 240 -5.91 -1.48 20.98
N MET A 241 -5.28 -0.50 20.36
CA MET A 241 -4.16 -0.67 19.44
C MET A 241 -3.14 0.45 19.69
N ASN A 242 -1.85 0.13 19.65
CA ASN A 242 -0.77 1.09 19.92
C ASN A 242 -0.62 2.09 18.76
N PHE A 243 -1.54 3.03 18.63
CA PHE A 243 -1.40 4.17 17.74
C PHE A 243 -0.69 5.30 18.45
N ASN A 244 0.43 5.77 17.89
CA ASN A 244 1.16 6.89 18.45
C ASN A 244 0.58 8.24 17.99
N ASP A 245 0.01 8.28 16.79
CA ASP A 245 -0.68 9.47 16.29
C ASP A 245 -1.84 9.15 15.35
N ILE A 246 -2.81 10.07 15.34
CA ILE A 246 -3.86 10.16 14.33
C ILE A 246 -3.84 11.59 13.78
N SER A 247 -3.68 11.71 12.47
CA SER A 247 -3.72 12.97 11.74
C SER A 247 -5.05 13.09 10.99
N ILE A 248 -5.77 14.19 11.20
CA ILE A 248 -7.08 14.46 10.59
C ILE A 248 -6.92 15.64 9.63
N ALA A 249 -6.94 15.38 8.32
CA ALA A 249 -6.80 16.44 7.32
C ALA A 249 -8.00 17.40 7.31
N VAL A 250 -7.82 18.59 6.74
CA VAL A 250 -8.92 19.54 6.53
C VAL A 250 -10.03 18.87 5.70
N GLY A 251 -11.27 18.91 6.19
CA GLY A 251 -12.42 18.27 5.55
C GLY A 251 -12.51 16.74 5.77
N ALA A 252 -11.62 16.16 6.58
CA ALA A 252 -11.76 14.80 7.09
C ALA A 252 -12.43 14.79 8.47
N VAL A 253 -13.00 13.64 8.85
CA VAL A 253 -13.68 13.45 10.13
C VAL A 253 -13.21 12.17 10.82
N LEU A 254 -12.85 12.26 12.10
CA LEU A 254 -12.77 11.11 13.00
C LEU A 254 -14.02 11.07 13.89
N GLN A 255 -14.75 9.97 13.82
CA GLN A 255 -15.97 9.71 14.58
C GLN A 255 -15.67 8.72 15.72
N LEU A 256 -15.72 9.22 16.95
CA LEU A 256 -15.47 8.45 18.16
C LEU A 256 -16.76 7.89 18.75
N GLY A 257 -16.72 6.64 19.20
CA GLY A 257 -17.83 6.01 19.91
C GLY A 257 -18.70 5.12 19.02
N ALA A 258 -19.92 4.89 19.47
CA ALA A 258 -20.94 4.13 18.76
C ALA A 258 -22.31 4.80 18.97
N PRO A 259 -23.25 4.68 18.01
CA PRO A 259 -24.62 5.17 18.19
C PRO A 259 -25.24 4.55 19.45
N ASP A 260 -26.00 5.36 20.20
CA ASP A 260 -26.73 4.93 21.41
C ASP A 260 -25.88 4.35 22.55
N SER A 261 -24.55 4.47 22.48
CA SER A 261 -23.67 4.10 23.58
C SER A 261 -23.50 5.28 24.53
N ASN A 262 -24.01 5.17 25.76
CA ASN A 262 -23.63 6.07 26.86
C ASN A 262 -22.18 5.84 27.33
N ASN A 263 -21.41 5.04 26.58
CA ASN A 263 -20.06 4.63 26.92
C ASN A 263 -19.07 5.68 26.44
N ILE A 264 -18.22 6.10 27.37
CA ILE A 264 -17.06 6.94 27.08
C ILE A 264 -16.12 6.17 26.14
N PHE A 265 -15.71 6.77 25.03
CA PHE A 265 -14.69 6.21 24.16
C PHE A 265 -13.31 6.33 24.83
N LYS A 266 -12.58 5.22 24.90
CA LYS A 266 -11.31 5.14 25.62
C LYS A 266 -10.14 4.91 24.67
N PHE A 267 -9.02 5.56 24.99
CA PHE A 267 -7.72 5.24 24.42
C PHE A 267 -6.92 4.44 25.44
N LYS A 268 -6.55 3.21 25.08
CA LYS A 268 -5.75 2.35 25.97
C LYS A 268 -4.29 2.81 26.04
N PHE A 269 -3.79 3.40 24.98
CA PHE A 269 -2.42 3.90 24.86
C PHE A 269 -2.42 5.42 24.71
N GLN A 270 -1.32 6.06 25.10
CA GLN A 270 -1.11 7.48 24.84
C GLN A 270 -1.09 7.73 23.32
N ILE A 271 -1.81 8.76 22.89
CA ILE A 271 -1.96 9.10 21.48
C ILE A 271 -1.86 10.60 21.24
N LEU A 272 -1.21 10.99 20.15
CA LEU A 272 -1.20 12.36 19.65
C LEU A 272 -2.29 12.52 18.57
N ILE A 273 -3.22 13.45 18.77
CA ILE A 273 -4.21 13.78 17.74
C ILE A 273 -3.84 15.11 17.08
N ASN A 274 -3.43 15.05 15.82
CA ASN A 274 -3.12 16.22 14.99
C ASN A 274 -4.33 16.56 14.13
N SER A 275 -5.23 17.42 14.63
CA SER A 275 -6.49 17.73 13.95
C SER A 275 -6.46 19.05 13.20
N HIS A 276 -6.58 18.97 11.88
CA HIS A 276 -6.97 20.10 11.01
C HIS A 276 -8.40 19.93 10.45
N GLY A 277 -8.99 18.75 10.60
CA GLY A 277 -10.38 18.45 10.31
C GLY A 277 -11.24 18.40 11.58
N THR A 278 -12.25 17.54 11.56
CA THR A 278 -13.25 17.42 12.62
C THR A 278 -13.01 16.17 13.47
N LEU A 279 -12.92 16.36 14.78
CA LEU A 279 -13.11 15.32 15.76
C LEU A 279 -14.57 15.38 16.23
N SER A 280 -15.31 14.29 16.10
CA SER A 280 -16.74 14.22 16.45
C SER A 280 -17.04 13.00 17.31
N ASP A 281 -18.05 13.13 18.16
CA ASP A 281 -18.66 12.03 18.90
C ASP A 281 -19.87 11.52 18.10
N ILE A 282 -20.01 10.20 17.97
CA ILE A 282 -21.16 9.57 17.30
C ILE A 282 -22.45 9.69 18.13
N ALA A 283 -22.34 9.81 19.46
CA ALA A 283 -23.49 9.81 20.38
C ALA A 283 -24.24 11.16 20.50
N ASP A 284 -24.16 12.04 19.49
CA ASP A 284 -24.83 13.35 19.42
C ASP A 284 -24.71 14.21 20.70
N GLY A 285 -23.56 14.12 21.39
CA GLY A 285 -23.25 14.92 22.58
C GLY A 285 -23.62 14.31 23.93
N THR A 286 -24.04 13.04 23.97
CA THR A 286 -24.24 12.28 25.23
C THR A 286 -23.05 11.40 25.62
N GLY A 287 -22.10 11.19 24.70
CA GLY A 287 -20.85 10.49 24.94
C GLY A 287 -19.77 11.41 25.51
N GLY A 288 -18.60 10.80 25.77
CA GLY A 288 -17.42 11.50 26.28
C GLY A 288 -16.14 10.81 25.83
N ILE A 289 -15.02 11.54 25.89
CA ILE A 289 -13.69 11.03 25.56
C ILE A 289 -12.90 10.87 26.88
N SER A 290 -12.28 9.71 27.09
CA SER A 290 -11.35 9.49 28.19
C SER A 290 -10.02 8.95 27.70
N ILE A 291 -8.94 9.53 28.22
CA ILE A 291 -7.57 9.09 28.01
C ILE A 291 -7.16 8.34 29.28
N CYS A 292 -6.85 7.05 29.16
CA CYS A 292 -6.24 6.31 30.27
C CYS A 292 -4.76 6.69 30.34
N LEU A 293 -4.39 7.42 31.40
CA LEU A 293 -3.00 7.77 31.72
C LEU A 293 -2.32 6.65 32.53
#